data_AF-R1FCM7-F1
#
_entry.id   AF-R1FCM7-F1
#
_cell.length_a   1.000
_cell.length_b   1.000
_cell.length_c   1.000
_cell.angle_alpha   90.00
_cell.angle_beta   90.00
_cell.angle_gamma   90.00
#
_symmetry.space_group_name_H-M   'P 1'
#
loop_
_entity.id
_entity.type
_entity.pdbx_description
1 polymer ?
#
loop_
_entity_poly.entity_id
_entity_poly.type
_entity_poly.pdbx_seq_one_letter_code
_entity_poly.pdbx_strand_id
1 'polypeptide(L)'
;MLALWWLSAAVSKLPESRVATTEACDSAELPAPAVVVGGAAVEPPISETIELRDGRTVALRTLHAELQLTYAHGLVAAEELEALVRLAESRGGFRRSPLRRQHSDGVIKDDIRNSSSCPLLWPMVYAGRAHEVAAAANGAALLEELSLATRISERVADLFSRSGMPTTAAHVEPLQLVRYQASELFGPHHDYHESPSSSVQGEQRSFTVLLFGSTLPPGSGGETRFPLLDVSVSPRTGDALIWANLLDDGTPNVRSLHEGRPPASGEKLAVNVWVADRPFDSSSDLERAVRT
;
A
#
# COMPACT_ATOMS: atom_id res chain seq x y z
N MET A 1 -12.43 23.95 -20.57
CA MET A 1 -13.05 24.48 -19.35
C MET A 1 -14.33 23.72 -19.09
N LEU A 2 -14.31 22.73 -18.19
CA LEU A 2 -15.49 22.19 -17.51
C LEU A 2 -14.97 21.54 -16.22
N ALA A 3 -15.41 22.10 -15.09
CA ALA A 3 -15.04 21.73 -13.74
C ALA A 3 -16.17 20.92 -13.10
N LEU A 4 -15.78 19.99 -12.21
CA LEU A 4 -16.46 19.55 -10.98
C LEU A 4 -17.99 19.32 -11.03
N TRP A 5 -18.46 18.06 -10.97
CA TRP A 5 -19.68 17.65 -10.23
C TRP A 5 -19.65 16.12 -9.97
N TRP A 6 -19.26 15.70 -8.77
CA TRP A 6 -19.62 14.38 -8.23
C TRP A 6 -19.99 14.54 -6.76
N LEU A 7 -21.29 14.71 -6.49
CA LEU A 7 -21.89 14.57 -5.16
C LEU A 7 -23.42 14.38 -5.29
N SER A 8 -23.92 13.46 -4.46
CA SER A 8 -25.31 13.22 -4.06
C SER A 8 -26.18 12.30 -4.93
N ALA A 9 -26.46 11.09 -4.40
CA ALA A 9 -27.76 10.80 -3.79
C ALA A 9 -27.85 9.33 -3.30
N ALA A 10 -28.22 9.12 -2.03
CA ALA A 10 -29.32 8.26 -1.57
C ALA A 10 -29.10 7.77 -0.12
N VAL A 11 -29.67 8.50 0.84
CA VAL A 11 -30.02 7.99 2.16
C VAL A 11 -31.35 7.24 2.05
N SER A 12 -31.43 6.01 2.55
CA SER A 12 -32.68 5.31 2.87
C SER A 12 -32.44 4.22 3.91
N LYS A 13 -33.26 4.23 4.97
CA LYS A 13 -33.16 3.53 6.26
C LYS A 13 -33.25 2.00 6.19
N LEU A 14 -32.49 1.30 7.04
CA LEU A 14 -32.75 -0.07 7.51
C LEU A 14 -32.35 -0.25 9.00
N PRO A 15 -32.95 -1.22 9.73
CA PRO A 15 -33.13 -1.15 11.19
C PRO A 15 -31.95 -1.64 12.03
N GLU A 16 -31.88 -1.10 13.24
CA GLU A 16 -30.88 -1.39 14.28
C GLU A 16 -30.92 -2.86 14.73
N SER A 17 -29.77 -3.54 14.69
CA SER A 17 -29.53 -4.72 15.53
C SER A 17 -28.18 -4.56 16.22
N ARG A 18 -28.22 -4.71 17.55
CA ARG A 18 -27.10 -4.47 18.47
C ARG A 18 -25.96 -5.43 18.22
N VAL A 19 -24.82 -4.90 17.77
CA VAL A 19 -23.52 -5.55 17.85
C VAL A 19 -22.66 -4.76 18.83
N ALA A 20 -21.92 -5.47 19.67
CA ALA A 20 -21.10 -4.91 20.74
C ALA A 20 -20.14 -3.85 20.18
N THR A 21 -20.22 -2.65 20.75
CA THR A 21 -19.39 -1.49 20.41
C THR A 21 -17.94 -1.78 20.76
N THR A 22 -17.11 -2.04 19.75
CA THR A 22 -15.72 -1.59 19.79
C THR A 22 -15.76 -0.07 19.83
N GLU A 23 -15.02 0.53 20.77
CA GLU A 23 -15.00 1.97 20.99
C GLU A 23 -14.84 2.71 19.65
N ALA A 24 -15.83 3.54 19.33
CA ALA A 24 -15.75 4.44 18.20
C ALA A 24 -14.57 5.39 18.45
N CYS A 25 -13.57 5.33 17.58
CA CYS A 25 -12.48 6.29 17.57
C CYS A 25 -13.10 7.67 17.27
N ASP A 26 -13.18 8.53 18.28
CA ASP A 26 -13.73 9.86 18.14
C ASP A 26 -12.84 10.64 17.16
N SER A 27 -13.41 11.03 16.03
CA SER A 27 -12.70 11.68 14.91
C SER A 27 -11.95 12.96 15.30
N ALA A 28 -12.21 13.50 16.49
CA ALA A 28 -11.58 14.69 17.06
C ALA A 28 -10.16 14.48 17.60
N GLU A 29 -9.68 13.24 17.82
CA GLU A 29 -8.36 12.97 18.42
C GLU A 29 -7.31 12.38 17.46
N LEU A 30 -7.64 12.18 16.18
CA LEU A 30 -6.71 11.57 15.23
C LEU A 30 -5.56 12.53 14.90
N PRO A 31 -4.30 12.20 15.24
CA PRO A 31 -3.21 13.13 15.02
C PRO A 31 -3.02 13.35 13.51
N ALA A 32 -2.87 14.61 13.11
CA ALA A 32 -2.65 14.96 11.71
C ALA A 32 -1.38 14.26 11.18
N PRO A 33 -1.39 13.82 9.90
CA PRO A 33 -0.18 13.29 9.29
C PRO A 33 0.86 14.40 9.12
N ALA A 34 2.13 14.05 9.28
CA ALA A 34 3.21 14.98 8.99
C ALA A 34 3.46 15.03 7.47
N VAL A 35 2.85 16.01 6.83
CA VAL A 35 2.92 16.26 5.39
C VAL A 35 3.57 17.60 5.12
N VAL A 36 4.49 17.63 4.16
CA VAL A 36 5.10 18.86 3.65
C VAL A 36 4.70 19.03 2.18
N VAL A 37 4.21 20.21 1.83
CA VAL A 37 3.85 20.61 0.46
C VAL A 37 4.50 21.94 0.15
N GLY A 38 5.24 22.07 -0.96
CA GLY A 38 5.88 23.35 -1.29
C GLY A 38 6.95 23.78 -0.28
N GLY A 39 7.53 22.83 0.47
CA GLY A 39 8.43 23.09 1.59
C GLY A 39 7.76 23.55 2.90
N ALA A 40 6.43 23.66 2.97
CA ALA A 40 5.71 24.03 4.18
C ALA A 40 4.96 22.83 4.78
N ALA A 41 4.97 22.71 6.11
CA ALA A 41 4.13 21.73 6.80
C ALA A 41 2.65 22.09 6.62
N VAL A 42 1.82 21.09 6.32
CA VAL A 42 0.38 21.25 6.13
C VAL A 42 -0.37 20.23 6.97
N GLU A 43 -1.60 20.59 7.36
CA GLU A 43 -2.54 19.69 8.05
C GLU A 43 -3.80 19.53 7.19
N PRO A 44 -3.79 18.61 6.21
CA PRO A 44 -4.93 18.40 5.32
C PRO A 44 -6.14 17.92 6.14
N PRO A 45 -7.35 18.47 5.95
CA PRO A 45 -8.53 18.05 6.70
C PRO A 45 -8.94 16.61 6.35
N ILE A 46 -9.76 16.00 7.22
CA ILE A 46 -10.41 14.72 6.89
C ILE A 46 -11.38 15.00 5.74
N SER A 47 -11.13 14.40 4.58
CA SER A 47 -11.99 14.51 3.41
C SER A 47 -13.14 13.52 3.46
N GLU A 48 -12.91 12.34 4.04
CA GLU A 48 -13.90 11.26 4.11
C GLU A 48 -13.56 10.31 5.26
N THR A 49 -14.58 9.64 5.79
CA THR A 49 -14.43 8.55 6.75
C THR A 49 -15.17 7.33 6.24
N ILE A 50 -14.48 6.19 6.16
CA ILE A 50 -15.04 4.93 5.64
C ILE A 50 -15.00 3.88 6.75
N GLU A 51 -16.16 3.29 7.05
CA GLU A 51 -16.25 2.10 7.91
C GLU A 51 -16.10 0.84 7.06
N LEU A 52 -15.09 0.02 7.34
CA LEU A 52 -14.78 -1.23 6.66
C LEU A 52 -15.62 -2.40 7.22
N ARG A 53 -15.68 -3.50 6.48
CA ARG A 53 -16.41 -4.73 6.86
C ARG A 53 -15.93 -5.35 8.18
N ASP A 54 -14.67 -5.14 8.54
CA ASP A 54 -14.11 -5.62 9.82
C ASP A 54 -14.41 -4.67 11.00
N GLY A 55 -15.30 -3.69 10.81
CA GLY A 55 -15.71 -2.71 11.82
C GLY A 55 -14.71 -1.56 12.02
N ARG A 56 -13.64 -1.52 11.21
CA ARG A 56 -12.60 -0.50 11.31
C ARG A 56 -13.02 0.78 10.60
N THR A 57 -12.82 1.91 11.27
CA THR A 57 -13.06 3.23 10.68
C THR A 57 -11.74 3.82 10.17
N VAL A 58 -11.69 4.15 8.88
CA VAL A 58 -10.52 4.74 8.22
C VAL A 58 -10.84 6.19 7.88
N ALA A 59 -10.02 7.12 8.38
CA ALA A 59 -10.12 8.53 8.03
C ALA A 59 -9.18 8.85 6.85
N LEU A 60 -9.74 9.37 5.78
CA LEU A 60 -9.02 9.73 4.56
C LEU A 60 -8.76 11.23 4.50
N ARG A 61 -7.59 11.61 3.99
CA ARG A 61 -7.19 13.00 3.74
C ARG A 61 -6.61 13.11 2.35
N THR A 62 -7.28 13.84 1.47
CA THR A 62 -6.77 14.11 0.12
C THR A 62 -5.56 15.05 0.20
N LEU A 63 -4.40 14.60 -0.29
CA LEU A 63 -3.16 15.39 -0.35
C LEU A 63 -2.99 16.04 -1.73
N HIS A 64 -3.40 15.36 -2.80
CA HIS A 64 -3.33 15.88 -4.16
C HIS A 64 -4.41 15.27 -5.06
N ALA A 65 -5.37 16.08 -5.51
CA ALA A 65 -6.56 15.61 -6.23
C ALA A 65 -6.23 14.98 -7.59
N GLU A 66 -5.37 15.58 -8.42
CA GLU A 66 -5.10 15.06 -9.77
C GLU A 66 -4.31 13.73 -9.78
N LEU A 67 -3.55 13.45 -8.71
CA LEU A 67 -2.87 12.17 -8.55
C LEU A 67 -3.76 11.16 -7.80
N GLN A 68 -4.85 11.63 -7.19
CA GLN A 68 -5.61 10.89 -6.18
C GLN A 68 -4.69 10.44 -5.03
N LEU A 69 -3.73 11.29 -4.65
CA LEU A 69 -2.83 11.04 -3.52
C LEU A 69 -3.61 11.25 -2.23
N THR A 70 -3.82 10.18 -1.48
CA THR A 70 -4.66 10.16 -0.29
C THR A 70 -3.91 9.53 0.87
N TYR A 71 -3.92 10.19 2.02
CA TYR A 71 -3.47 9.63 3.27
C TYR A 71 -4.62 8.91 3.96
N ALA A 72 -4.41 7.67 4.40
CA ALA A 72 -5.39 6.89 5.14
C ALA A 72 -4.89 6.61 6.55
N HIS A 73 -5.62 7.09 7.55
CA HIS A 73 -5.30 6.84 8.95
C HIS A 73 -5.92 5.55 9.47
N GLY A 74 -5.14 4.75 10.19
CA GLY A 74 -5.61 3.57 10.91
C GLY A 74 -6.06 2.44 10.00
N LEU A 75 -5.49 2.31 8.79
CA LEU A 75 -5.87 1.26 7.85
C LEU A 75 -5.50 -0.13 8.36
N VAL A 76 -4.39 -0.27 9.09
CA VAL A 76 -3.90 -1.54 9.65
C VAL A 76 -3.47 -1.32 11.10
N ALA A 77 -3.69 -2.31 11.96
CA ALA A 77 -3.19 -2.22 13.33
C ALA A 77 -1.66 -2.37 13.37
N ALA A 78 -0.98 -1.67 14.28
CA ALA A 78 0.48 -1.72 14.39
C ALA A 78 0.97 -3.15 14.63
N GLU A 79 0.24 -3.92 15.44
CA GLU A 79 0.54 -5.30 15.81
C GLU A 79 0.49 -6.25 14.62
N GLU A 80 -0.37 -5.98 13.63
CA GLU A 80 -0.44 -6.77 12.39
C GLU A 80 0.83 -6.58 11.56
N LEU A 81 1.35 -5.36 11.48
CA LEU A 81 2.58 -5.04 10.75
C LEU A 81 3.82 -5.57 11.48
N GLU A 82 3.88 -5.44 12.80
CA GLU A 82 4.93 -6.03 13.63
C GLU A 82 4.97 -7.56 13.50
N ALA A 83 3.81 -8.21 13.46
CA ALA A 83 3.72 -9.65 13.23
C ALA A 83 4.27 -10.04 11.85
N LEU A 84 3.91 -9.32 10.78
CA LEU A 84 4.47 -9.57 9.46
C LEU A 84 6.00 -9.44 9.43
N VAL A 85 6.55 -8.41 10.07
CA VAL A 85 8.00 -8.19 10.15
C VAL A 85 8.68 -9.35 10.90
N ARG A 86 8.16 -9.72 12.08
CA ARG A 86 8.67 -10.85 12.87
C ARG A 86 8.66 -12.15 12.07
N LEU A 87 7.57 -12.44 11.35
CA LEU A 87 7.43 -13.64 10.54
C LEU A 87 8.43 -13.66 9.39
N ALA A 88 8.58 -12.54 8.68
CA ALA A 88 9.58 -12.38 7.63
C ALA A 88 11.01 -12.58 8.16
N GLU A 89 11.34 -12.05 9.33
CA GLU A 89 12.66 -12.23 9.97
C GLU A 89 12.90 -13.68 10.41
N SER A 90 11.89 -14.35 10.96
CA SER A 90 12.00 -15.73 11.45
C SER A 90 12.40 -16.72 10.35
N ARG A 91 12.04 -16.42 9.10
CA ARG A 91 12.44 -17.19 7.91
C ARG A 91 13.60 -16.57 7.14
N GLY A 92 14.24 -15.54 7.70
CA GLY A 92 15.30 -14.77 7.05
C GLY A 92 14.88 -14.28 5.67
N GLY A 93 13.67 -13.74 5.52
CA GLY A 93 13.04 -13.44 4.23
C GLY A 93 13.52 -12.18 3.54
N PHE A 94 14.10 -11.22 4.28
CA PHE A 94 14.65 -10.00 3.69
C PHE A 94 15.86 -10.31 2.79
N ARG A 95 15.78 -9.83 1.55
CA ARG A 95 16.87 -9.88 0.57
C ARG A 95 17.09 -8.48 0.00
N ARG A 96 18.29 -8.23 -0.53
CA ARG A 96 18.55 -6.99 -1.25
C ARG A 96 17.54 -6.83 -2.37
N SER A 97 16.84 -5.70 -2.39
CA SER A 97 15.82 -5.49 -3.41
C SER A 97 16.45 -5.40 -4.79
N PRO A 98 15.79 -5.94 -5.83
CA PRO A 98 16.29 -5.87 -7.20
C PRO A 98 16.30 -4.43 -7.69
N LEU A 99 17.32 -4.10 -8.48
CA LEU A 99 17.32 -2.88 -9.28
C LEU A 99 16.30 -3.06 -10.41
N ARG A 100 15.34 -2.14 -10.54
CA ARG A 100 14.60 -2.00 -11.80
C ARG A 100 15.51 -1.24 -12.79
N ARG A 101 15.25 -1.40 -14.07
CA ARG A 101 15.77 -0.49 -15.09
C ARG A 101 14.53 0.18 -15.67
N GLN A 102 14.28 1.42 -15.26
CA GLN A 102 13.24 2.24 -15.88
C GLN A 102 13.80 2.98 -17.09
N HIS A 103 13.14 2.84 -18.24
CA HIS A 103 13.51 3.58 -19.44
C HIS A 103 12.78 4.92 -19.45
N SER A 104 13.33 5.92 -18.77
CA SER A 104 12.84 7.30 -18.93
C SER A 104 13.47 7.94 -20.18
N ASP A 105 12.68 8.71 -20.92
CA ASP A 105 13.02 9.40 -22.18
C ASP A 105 14.32 10.23 -22.10
N GLY A 106 15.47 9.57 -22.31
CA GLY A 106 16.77 10.22 -22.53
C GLY A 106 17.62 10.50 -21.28
N VAL A 107 17.18 10.12 -20.07
CA VAL A 107 18.02 10.12 -18.87
C VAL A 107 18.10 8.70 -18.34
N ILE A 108 19.16 7.98 -18.70
CA ILE A 108 19.56 6.78 -17.97
C ILE A 108 20.01 7.26 -16.58
N LYS A 109 19.08 7.29 -15.62
CA LYS A 109 19.44 7.22 -14.21
C LYS A 109 19.33 5.74 -13.86
N ASP A 110 20.45 5.14 -13.50
CA ASP A 110 20.39 3.86 -12.79
C ASP A 110 19.43 4.02 -11.62
N ASP A 111 18.43 3.15 -11.50
CA ASP A 111 17.55 3.14 -10.34
C ASP A 111 18.43 2.97 -9.10
N ILE A 112 18.53 4.02 -8.28
CA ILE A 112 19.31 3.96 -7.06
C ILE A 112 18.43 3.28 -6.02
N ARG A 113 18.60 1.97 -5.84
CA ARG A 113 17.94 1.23 -4.77
C ARG A 113 18.95 0.45 -3.96
N ASN A 114 19.01 0.75 -2.67
CA ASN A 114 19.78 0.01 -1.69
C ASN A 114 18.94 -0.48 -0.51
N SER A 115 17.62 -0.56 -0.65
CA SER A 115 16.75 -1.17 0.36
C SER A 115 16.71 -2.71 0.29
N SER A 116 16.13 -3.33 1.31
CA SER A 116 15.82 -4.76 1.34
C SER A 116 14.32 -5.00 1.28
N SER A 117 13.90 -6.14 0.74
CA SER A 117 12.48 -6.51 0.63
C SER A 117 12.24 -7.99 0.92
N CYS A 118 11.03 -8.31 1.36
CA CYS A 118 10.56 -9.67 1.57
C CYS A 118 9.15 -9.81 0.95
N PRO A 119 8.99 -10.59 -0.13
CA PRO A 119 7.65 -10.94 -0.60
C PRO A 119 6.97 -11.87 0.41
N LEU A 120 5.70 -11.60 0.69
CA LEU A 120 4.85 -12.42 1.55
C LEU A 120 4.10 -13.48 0.74
N LEU A 121 3.60 -14.52 1.40
CA LEU A 121 2.76 -15.53 0.75
C LEU A 121 1.54 -14.89 0.10
N TRP A 122 1.35 -15.15 -1.20
CA TRP A 122 0.20 -14.66 -1.95
C TRP A 122 -1.07 -15.45 -1.62
N PRO A 123 -2.12 -14.84 -1.05
CA PRO A 123 -3.37 -15.57 -0.77
C PRO A 123 -3.96 -16.28 -1.99
N MET A 124 -3.85 -15.67 -3.18
CA MET A 124 -4.33 -16.25 -4.44
C MET A 124 -3.69 -17.60 -4.79
N VAL A 125 -2.44 -17.82 -4.37
CA VAL A 125 -1.71 -19.08 -4.65
C VAL A 125 -1.84 -20.05 -3.48
N TYR A 126 -1.73 -19.56 -2.25
CA TYR A 126 -1.53 -20.42 -1.08
C TYR A 126 -2.78 -20.69 -0.24
N ALA A 127 -3.87 -19.93 -0.37
CA ALA A 127 -5.08 -20.15 0.43
C ALA A 127 -5.68 -21.56 0.22
N GLY A 128 -5.77 -22.02 -1.04
CA GLY A 128 -6.21 -23.38 -1.36
C GLY A 128 -5.20 -24.48 -1.00
N ARG A 129 -3.97 -24.10 -0.64
CA ARG A 129 -2.84 -24.98 -0.32
C ARG A 129 -2.40 -24.87 1.14
N ALA A 130 -3.27 -24.35 2.00
CA ALA A 130 -2.98 -24.18 3.42
C ALA A 130 -2.51 -25.48 4.11
N HIS A 131 -3.02 -26.63 3.67
CA HIS A 131 -2.57 -27.94 4.17
C HIS A 131 -1.11 -28.25 3.83
N GLU A 132 -0.63 -27.86 2.64
CA GLU A 132 0.78 -27.99 2.25
C GLU A 132 1.65 -27.01 3.03
N VAL A 133 1.17 -25.77 3.20
CA VAL A 133 1.85 -24.75 4.01
C VAL A 133 2.00 -25.24 5.45
N ALA A 134 0.95 -25.83 6.03
CA ALA A 134 0.95 -26.39 7.38
C ALA A 134 1.98 -27.52 7.56
N ALA A 135 2.22 -28.32 6.53
CA ALA A 135 3.14 -29.45 6.57
C ALA A 135 4.62 -29.06 6.45
N ALA A 136 4.94 -27.82 6.09
CA ALA A 136 6.32 -27.33 6.01
C ALA A 136 6.97 -27.22 7.41
N ALA A 137 8.30 -27.24 7.47
CA ALA A 137 9.06 -27.16 8.73
C ALA A 137 8.70 -25.94 9.59
N ASN A 138 8.34 -24.82 8.95
CA ASN A 138 7.87 -23.58 9.61
C ASN A 138 6.37 -23.33 9.39
N GLY A 139 5.56 -24.38 9.24
CA GLY A 139 4.19 -24.27 8.76
C GLY A 139 3.28 -23.38 9.60
N ALA A 140 3.42 -23.40 10.94
CA ALA A 140 2.63 -22.54 11.82
C ALA A 140 2.86 -21.04 11.54
N ALA A 141 4.13 -20.61 11.41
CA ALA A 141 4.49 -19.23 11.10
C ALA A 141 4.01 -18.83 9.68
N LEU A 142 4.13 -19.75 8.71
CA LEU A 142 3.67 -19.49 7.34
C LEU A 142 2.14 -19.38 7.25
N LEU A 143 1.39 -20.15 8.05
CA LEU A 143 -0.06 -20.00 8.14
C LEU A 143 -0.47 -18.67 8.78
N GLU A 144 0.26 -18.21 9.79
CA GLU A 144 0.06 -16.88 10.38
C GLU A 144 0.33 -15.78 9.34
N GLU A 145 1.42 -15.87 8.59
CA GLU A 145 1.76 -14.94 7.50
C GLU A 145 0.66 -14.90 6.43
N LEU A 146 0.20 -16.08 5.98
CA LEU A 146 -0.88 -16.21 5.01
C LEU A 146 -2.19 -15.61 5.52
N SER A 147 -2.54 -15.82 6.78
CA SER A 147 -3.72 -15.23 7.41
C SER A 147 -3.64 -13.70 7.47
N LEU A 148 -2.49 -13.14 7.89
CA LEU A 148 -2.25 -11.70 7.92
C LEU A 148 -2.32 -11.09 6.52
N ALA A 149 -1.64 -11.70 5.55
CA ALA A 149 -1.64 -11.23 4.16
C ALA A 149 -3.04 -11.26 3.54
N THR A 150 -3.83 -12.30 3.84
CA THR A 150 -5.24 -12.40 3.41
C THR A 150 -6.07 -11.27 3.99
N ARG A 151 -6.03 -11.06 5.31
CA ARG A 151 -6.81 -10.01 5.98
C ARG A 151 -6.47 -8.62 5.49
N ILE A 152 -5.18 -8.33 5.28
CA ILE A 152 -4.74 -7.02 4.75
C ILE A 152 -5.21 -6.83 3.31
N SER A 153 -5.08 -7.86 2.46
CA SER A 153 -5.53 -7.80 1.05
C SER A 153 -7.04 -7.57 0.95
N GLU A 154 -7.83 -8.28 1.77
CA GLU A 154 -9.28 -8.10 1.86
C GLU A 154 -9.67 -6.71 2.37
N ARG A 155 -8.95 -6.20 3.37
CA ARG A 155 -9.19 -4.88 3.94
C ARG A 155 -8.91 -3.75 2.95
N VAL A 156 -7.81 -3.84 2.22
CA VAL A 156 -7.49 -2.90 1.13
C VAL A 156 -8.56 -2.98 0.05
N ALA A 157 -8.93 -4.18 -0.39
CA ALA A 157 -9.99 -4.35 -1.39
C ALA A 157 -11.35 -3.78 -0.93
N ASP A 158 -11.71 -3.94 0.34
CA ASP A 158 -12.93 -3.37 0.91
C ASP A 158 -12.90 -1.84 0.96
N LEU A 159 -11.74 -1.24 1.29
CA LEU A 159 -11.55 0.21 1.23
C LEU A 159 -11.84 0.74 -0.19
N PHE A 160 -11.25 0.13 -1.22
CA PHE A 160 -11.50 0.52 -2.62
C PHE A 160 -12.97 0.30 -3.02
N SER A 161 -13.55 -0.85 -2.67
CA SER A 161 -14.98 -1.16 -2.90
C SER A 161 -15.91 -0.10 -2.31
N ARG A 162 -15.66 0.33 -1.07
CA ARG A 162 -16.46 1.34 -0.39
C ARG A 162 -16.23 2.75 -0.93
N SER A 163 -15.07 2.99 -1.53
CA SER A 163 -14.73 4.21 -2.26
C SER A 163 -15.29 4.23 -3.70
N GLY A 164 -16.11 3.23 -4.08
CA GLY A 164 -16.80 3.17 -5.37
C GLY A 164 -16.03 2.44 -6.48
N MET A 165 -14.88 1.85 -6.19
CA MET A 165 -14.12 1.03 -7.14
C MET A 165 -14.38 -0.47 -6.88
N PRO A 166 -14.99 -1.23 -7.81
CA PRO A 166 -15.34 -2.62 -7.58
C PRO A 166 -14.07 -3.50 -7.51
N THR A 167 -13.47 -3.58 -6.33
CA THR A 167 -12.19 -4.24 -6.08
C THR A 167 -12.36 -5.40 -5.10
N THR A 168 -11.75 -6.53 -5.41
CA THR A 168 -11.70 -7.72 -4.55
C THR A 168 -10.25 -8.03 -4.18
N ALA A 169 -10.03 -8.91 -3.21
CA ALA A 169 -8.67 -9.38 -2.87
C ALA A 169 -7.96 -10.04 -4.08
N ALA A 170 -8.71 -10.51 -5.08
CA ALA A 170 -8.16 -11.02 -6.32
C ALA A 170 -7.53 -9.93 -7.21
N HIS A 171 -7.64 -8.64 -6.88
CA HIS A 171 -6.89 -7.58 -7.54
C HIS A 171 -5.54 -7.30 -6.87
N VAL A 172 -5.28 -7.89 -5.71
CA VAL A 172 -4.12 -7.54 -4.88
C VAL A 172 -2.95 -8.46 -5.23
N GLU A 173 -1.84 -7.88 -5.67
CA GLU A 173 -0.56 -8.55 -5.84
C GLU A 173 -0.01 -9.09 -4.50
N PRO A 174 0.97 -10.01 -4.49
CA PRO A 174 1.59 -10.45 -3.25
C PRO A 174 2.16 -9.25 -2.49
N LEU A 175 1.78 -9.12 -1.21
CA LEU A 175 2.26 -8.05 -0.35
C LEU A 175 3.79 -8.11 -0.28
N GLN A 176 4.45 -6.95 -0.34
CA GLN A 176 5.90 -6.86 -0.25
C GLN A 176 6.32 -5.98 0.93
N LEU A 177 6.91 -6.59 1.96
CA LEU A 177 7.61 -5.85 2.99
C LEU A 177 8.86 -5.21 2.40
N VAL A 178 9.12 -3.96 2.78
CA VAL A 178 10.33 -3.22 2.43
C VAL A 178 10.94 -2.61 3.68
N ARG A 179 12.28 -2.66 3.74
CA ARG A 179 13.11 -2.19 4.85
C ARG A 179 14.18 -1.26 4.32
N TYR A 180 14.35 -0.13 5.00
CA TYR A 180 15.42 0.83 4.76
C TYR A 180 16.15 1.06 6.09
N GLN A 181 17.42 0.67 6.13
CA GLN A 181 18.34 1.12 7.17
C GLN A 181 18.74 2.58 6.94
N ALA A 182 19.44 3.18 7.91
CA ALA A 182 20.04 4.49 7.75
C ALA A 182 20.82 4.58 6.44
N SER A 183 20.62 5.66 5.67
CA SER A 183 21.17 5.89 4.31
C SER A 183 20.64 4.99 3.18
N GLU A 184 19.83 3.96 3.46
CA GLU A 184 19.17 3.19 2.41
C GLU A 184 17.96 3.94 1.85
N LEU A 185 17.77 3.87 0.53
CA LEU A 185 16.79 4.62 -0.23
C LEU A 185 16.26 3.78 -1.40
N PHE A 186 15.17 4.28 -1.98
CA PHE A 186 14.73 3.90 -3.30
C PHE A 186 14.45 5.18 -4.07
N GLY A 187 15.26 5.44 -5.09
CA GLY A 187 15.22 6.67 -5.86
C GLY A 187 13.91 6.87 -6.61
N PRO A 188 13.77 7.99 -7.33
CA PRO A 188 12.55 8.31 -8.07
C PRO A 188 12.19 7.20 -9.06
N HIS A 189 10.99 6.64 -8.92
CA HIS A 189 10.48 5.59 -9.79
C HIS A 189 8.96 5.64 -9.91
N HIS A 190 8.43 4.84 -10.84
CA HIS A 190 7.01 4.57 -11.00
C HIS A 190 6.67 3.12 -10.66
N ASP A 191 5.44 2.90 -10.21
CA ASP A 191 4.97 1.55 -9.86
C ASP A 191 4.26 0.83 -10.99
N TYR A 192 3.66 1.56 -11.95
CA TYR A 192 3.08 0.97 -13.17
C TYR A 192 4.13 0.17 -13.96
N HIS A 193 3.70 -0.82 -14.73
CA HIS A 193 4.61 -1.60 -15.56
C HIS A 193 4.91 -0.87 -16.87
N GLU A 194 6.20 -0.71 -17.19
CA GLU A 194 6.66 -0.15 -18.47
C GLU A 194 6.67 -1.17 -19.61
N SER A 195 6.71 -2.47 -19.27
CA SER A 195 6.74 -3.56 -20.24
C SER A 195 5.67 -4.61 -19.90
N PRO A 196 5.01 -5.21 -20.92
CA PRO A 196 4.12 -6.36 -20.72
C PRO A 196 4.77 -7.54 -20.00
N SER A 197 6.11 -7.67 -20.06
CA SER A 197 6.84 -8.76 -19.38
C SER A 197 6.98 -8.55 -17.87
N SER A 198 6.54 -7.41 -17.34
CA SER A 198 6.64 -7.07 -15.92
C SER A 198 5.36 -7.37 -15.15
N SER A 199 4.28 -7.78 -15.83
CA SER A 199 3.04 -8.26 -15.25
C SER A 199 2.91 -9.78 -15.39
N VAL A 200 2.07 -10.39 -14.56
CA VAL A 200 1.88 -11.85 -14.51
C VAL A 200 0.91 -12.32 -15.59
N GLN A 201 -0.18 -11.58 -15.78
CA GLN A 201 -1.30 -11.85 -16.70
C GLN A 201 -1.61 -10.64 -17.60
N GLY A 202 -0.60 -9.78 -17.82
CA GLY A 202 -0.73 -8.57 -18.64
C GLY A 202 -1.40 -7.39 -17.94
N GLU A 203 -1.70 -7.50 -16.65
CA GLU A 203 -2.35 -6.46 -15.83
C GLU A 203 -1.50 -5.20 -15.74
N GLN A 204 -2.14 -4.11 -15.32
CA GLN A 204 -1.46 -2.95 -14.77
C GLN A 204 -1.69 -2.83 -13.28
N ARG A 205 -0.73 -2.23 -12.58
CA ARG A 205 -0.94 -1.71 -11.23
C ARG A 205 -1.70 -0.40 -11.34
N SER A 206 -3.00 -0.42 -11.03
CA SER A 206 -3.87 0.75 -11.07
C SER A 206 -3.62 1.69 -9.90
N PHE A 207 -3.37 1.14 -8.71
CA PHE A 207 -3.07 1.89 -7.49
C PHE A 207 -1.94 1.26 -6.69
N THR A 208 -1.25 2.09 -5.92
CA THR A 208 -0.38 1.64 -4.84
C THR A 208 -0.97 2.08 -3.50
N VAL A 209 -0.98 1.16 -2.54
CA VAL A 209 -1.16 1.44 -1.12
C VAL A 209 0.15 1.10 -0.41
N LEU A 210 0.81 2.11 0.13
CA LEU A 210 2.02 1.96 0.94
C LEU A 210 1.64 2.02 2.41
N LEU A 211 1.57 0.86 3.06
CA LEU A 211 1.34 0.76 4.50
C LEU A 211 2.64 1.09 5.24
N PHE A 212 2.60 2.02 6.18
CA PHE A 212 3.77 2.34 7.00
C PHE A 212 3.88 1.37 8.18
N GLY A 213 5.02 0.68 8.28
CA GLY A 213 5.34 -0.25 9.38
C GLY A 213 6.21 0.37 10.48
N SER A 214 6.58 1.63 10.33
CA SER A 214 7.42 2.39 11.28
C SER A 214 6.91 3.83 11.39
N THR A 215 7.09 4.45 12.55
CA THR A 215 6.88 5.89 12.75
C THR A 215 8.22 6.61 12.78
N LEU A 216 8.42 7.60 11.90
CA LEU A 216 9.61 8.44 11.90
C LEU A 216 9.23 9.90 12.17
N PRO A 217 9.97 10.63 13.03
CA PRO A 217 9.71 12.05 13.27
C PRO A 217 9.82 12.88 11.97
N PRO A 218 9.03 13.96 11.83
CA PRO A 218 9.11 14.85 10.68
C PRO A 218 10.52 15.44 10.53
N GLY A 219 11.06 15.44 9.32
CA GLY A 219 12.40 15.97 9.03
C GLY A 219 13.55 15.04 9.45
N SER A 220 13.27 13.82 9.92
CA SER A 220 14.29 12.81 10.22
C SER A 220 14.69 11.97 9.01
N GLY A 221 14.22 12.29 7.81
CA GLY A 221 14.37 11.45 6.63
C GLY A 221 13.33 10.33 6.61
N GLY A 222 13.45 9.41 5.65
CA GLY A 222 12.53 8.27 5.54
C GLY A 222 11.15 8.64 4.96
N GLU A 223 10.93 9.87 4.51
CA GLU A 223 9.67 10.27 3.88
C GLU A 223 9.43 9.51 2.57
N THR A 224 8.17 9.36 2.20
CA THR A 224 7.81 9.07 0.81
C THR A 224 7.59 10.41 0.10
N ARG A 225 8.40 10.70 -0.91
CA ARG A 225 8.42 12.00 -1.60
C ARG A 225 7.94 11.86 -3.04
N PHE A 226 7.07 12.77 -3.47
CA PHE A 226 6.56 12.90 -4.83
C PHE A 226 7.19 14.14 -5.46
N PRO A 227 8.37 14.03 -6.12
CA PRO A 227 9.14 15.18 -6.58
C PRO A 227 8.40 16.10 -7.55
N LEU A 228 7.51 15.57 -8.39
CA LEU A 228 6.75 16.39 -9.35
C LEU A 228 5.64 17.23 -8.69
N LEU A 229 5.23 16.85 -7.49
CA LEU A 229 4.16 17.51 -6.74
C LEU A 229 4.68 18.35 -5.58
N ASP A 230 5.98 18.26 -5.30
CA ASP A 230 6.63 18.78 -4.10
C ASP A 230 5.91 18.40 -2.80
N VAL A 231 5.45 17.14 -2.74
CA VAL A 231 4.79 16.55 -1.56
C VAL A 231 5.74 15.56 -0.90
N SER A 232 5.88 15.63 0.42
CA SER A 232 6.59 14.62 1.23
C SER A 232 5.74 14.21 2.41
N VAL A 233 5.66 12.91 2.67
CA VAL A 233 4.84 12.32 3.74
C VAL A 233 5.75 11.52 4.66
N SER A 234 5.74 11.87 5.96
CA SER A 234 6.48 11.11 6.97
C SER A 234 5.70 9.85 7.36
N PRO A 235 6.35 8.70 7.54
CA PRO A 235 5.66 7.45 7.87
C PRO A 235 5.17 7.46 9.32
N ARG A 236 3.96 6.94 9.55
CA ARG A 236 3.41 6.61 10.87
C ARG A 236 2.85 5.19 10.84
N THR A 237 3.32 4.33 11.74
CA THR A 237 2.92 2.91 11.78
C THR A 237 1.40 2.75 11.76
N GLY A 238 0.90 1.84 10.91
CA GLY A 238 -0.52 1.49 10.78
C GLY A 238 -1.29 2.36 9.78
N ASP A 239 -0.76 3.51 9.41
CA ASP A 239 -1.32 4.37 8.38
C ASP A 239 -0.85 3.97 6.98
N ALA A 240 -1.49 4.54 5.97
CA ALA A 240 -1.15 4.29 4.58
C ALA A 240 -1.11 5.55 3.75
N LEU A 241 -0.31 5.49 2.68
CA LEU A 241 -0.36 6.43 1.59
C LEU A 241 -0.86 5.73 0.33
N ILE A 242 -1.85 6.31 -0.34
CA ILE A 242 -2.55 5.71 -1.48
C ILE A 242 -2.43 6.65 -2.67
N TRP A 243 -2.12 6.16 -3.86
CA TRP A 243 -2.13 6.96 -5.08
C TRP A 243 -2.47 6.14 -6.33
N ALA A 244 -3.02 6.83 -7.34
CA ALA A 244 -3.29 6.24 -8.64
C ALA A 244 -2.02 6.21 -9.49
N ASN A 245 -1.70 5.02 -10.01
CA ASN A 245 -0.60 4.82 -10.95
C ASN A 245 -1.06 4.99 -12.41
N LEU A 246 -2.36 4.93 -12.66
CA LEU A 246 -2.97 5.13 -13.98
C LEU A 246 -3.90 6.35 -13.96
N LEU A 247 -4.13 6.93 -15.13
CA LEU A 247 -5.20 7.88 -15.39
C LEU A 247 -6.52 7.13 -15.65
N ASP A 248 -7.64 7.87 -15.70
CA ASP A 248 -8.97 7.31 -15.93
C ASP A 248 -9.11 6.57 -17.28
N ASP A 249 -8.26 6.91 -18.25
CA ASP A 249 -8.18 6.23 -19.55
C ASP A 249 -7.27 4.98 -19.54
N GLY A 250 -6.74 4.61 -18.39
CA GLY A 250 -5.86 3.46 -18.18
C GLY A 250 -4.39 3.71 -18.54
N THR A 251 -4.02 4.92 -18.99
CA THR A 251 -2.63 5.24 -19.33
C THR A 251 -1.80 5.55 -18.07
N PRO A 252 -0.47 5.34 -18.08
CA PRO A 252 0.39 5.65 -16.93
C PRO A 252 0.30 7.10 -16.44
N ASN A 253 0.09 7.29 -15.14
CA ASN A 253 0.05 8.60 -14.51
C ASN A 253 1.46 9.03 -14.09
N VAL A 254 2.12 9.85 -14.91
CA VAL A 254 3.50 10.32 -14.65
C VAL A 254 3.67 11.07 -13.33
N ARG A 255 2.59 11.66 -12.78
CA ARG A 255 2.59 12.36 -11.48
C ARG A 255 2.87 11.41 -10.31
N SER A 256 2.69 10.11 -10.50
CA SER A 256 2.97 9.06 -9.50
C SER A 256 4.47 8.81 -9.28
N LEU A 257 5.36 9.55 -9.96
CA LEU A 257 6.80 9.50 -9.70
C LEU A 257 7.05 9.77 -8.21
N HIS A 258 7.65 8.81 -7.53
CA HIS A 258 7.89 8.88 -6.09
C HIS A 258 9.21 8.25 -5.69
N GLU A 259 9.72 8.61 -4.52
CA GLU A 259 10.96 8.07 -3.95
C GLU A 259 10.79 7.79 -2.45
N GLY A 260 11.48 6.75 -1.97
CA GLY A 260 11.70 6.51 -0.55
C GLY A 260 12.97 7.22 -0.11
N ARG A 261 12.84 8.34 0.61
CA ARG A 261 13.98 9.08 1.14
C ARG A 261 14.74 8.23 2.17
N PRO A 262 16.07 8.39 2.28
CA PRO A 262 16.83 7.69 3.30
C PRO A 262 16.45 8.17 4.70
N PRO A 263 16.19 7.27 5.66
CA PRO A 263 16.10 7.66 7.06
C PRO A 263 17.48 8.15 7.53
N ALA A 264 17.51 9.24 8.29
CA ALA A 264 18.75 9.75 8.86
C ALA A 264 19.27 8.84 9.99
N SER A 265 18.36 8.21 10.72
CA SER A 265 18.63 7.25 11.79
C SER A 265 17.46 6.28 11.95
N GLY A 266 17.72 5.13 12.58
CA GLY A 266 16.69 4.10 12.77
C GLY A 266 16.39 3.33 11.49
N GLU A 267 15.22 2.70 11.47
CA GLU A 267 14.75 1.84 10.38
C GLU A 267 13.39 2.34 9.88
N LYS A 268 13.23 2.42 8.55
CA LYS A 268 11.92 2.57 7.91
C LYS A 268 11.43 1.21 7.45
N LEU A 269 10.23 0.84 7.88
CA LEU A 269 9.49 -0.33 7.40
C LEU A 269 8.23 0.12 6.67
N ALA A 270 7.90 -0.56 5.58
CA ALA A 270 6.62 -0.40 4.90
C ALA A 270 6.19 -1.70 4.22
N VAL A 271 4.93 -1.77 3.81
CA VAL A 271 4.38 -2.84 2.96
C VAL A 271 3.84 -2.20 1.70
N ASN A 272 4.38 -2.60 0.54
CA ASN A 272 3.77 -2.29 -0.74
C ASN A 272 2.59 -3.24 -0.95
N VAL A 273 1.42 -2.65 -1.19
CA VAL A 273 0.21 -3.35 -1.64
C VAL A 273 -0.17 -2.76 -2.99
N TRP A 274 0.14 -3.50 -4.05
CA TRP A 274 -0.23 -3.10 -5.40
C TRP A 274 -1.59 -3.67 -5.76
N VAL A 275 -2.46 -2.80 -6.28
CA VAL A 275 -3.81 -3.15 -6.74
C VAL A 275 -3.79 -3.14 -8.26
N ALA A 276 -4.16 -4.27 -8.87
CA ALA A 276 -4.24 -4.43 -10.30
C ALA A 276 -5.50 -3.76 -10.89
N ASP A 277 -5.46 -3.43 -12.18
CA ASP A 277 -6.59 -2.92 -12.96
C ASP A 277 -7.68 -3.97 -13.23
N ARG A 278 -7.36 -5.25 -13.02
CA ARG A 278 -8.26 -6.38 -13.19
C ARG A 278 -7.94 -7.50 -12.17
N PRO A 279 -8.90 -8.38 -11.86
CA PRO A 279 -8.63 -9.49 -10.96
C PRO A 279 -7.74 -10.55 -11.63
N PHE A 280 -6.87 -11.15 -10.82
CA PHE A 280 -6.13 -12.36 -11.16
C PHE A 280 -7.07 -13.58 -11.14
N ASP A 281 -6.92 -14.48 -12.11
CA ASP A 281 -7.86 -15.60 -12.34
C ASP A 281 -7.22 -16.96 -12.68
N SER A 282 -5.94 -17.02 -13.11
CA SER A 282 -5.27 -18.26 -13.52
C SER A 282 -4.23 -18.71 -12.50
N SER A 283 -4.51 -19.78 -11.74
CA SER A 283 -3.56 -20.29 -10.74
C SER A 283 -2.21 -20.73 -11.34
N SER A 284 -2.17 -21.17 -12.61
CA SER A 284 -0.93 -21.67 -13.23
C SER A 284 0.07 -20.57 -13.58
N ASP A 285 -0.40 -19.40 -14.00
CA ASP A 285 0.46 -18.23 -14.26
C ASP A 285 0.95 -17.62 -12.95
N LEU A 286 0.06 -17.53 -11.95
CA LEU A 286 0.39 -17.05 -10.61
C LEU A 286 1.42 -17.96 -9.93
N GLU A 287 1.26 -19.29 -10.03
CA GLU A 287 2.23 -20.24 -9.50
C GLU A 287 3.61 -20.11 -10.13
N ARG A 288 3.67 -19.79 -11.43
CA ARG A 288 4.95 -19.56 -12.11
C ARG A 288 5.63 -18.30 -11.58
N ALA A 289 4.87 -17.23 -11.38
CA ALA A 289 5.37 -15.95 -10.88
C ALA A 289 5.95 -16.04 -9.46
N VAL A 290 5.45 -16.95 -8.62
CA VAL A 290 5.94 -17.10 -7.23
C VAL A 290 7.13 -18.06 -7.11
N ARG A 291 7.38 -18.91 -8.11
CA ARG A 291 8.52 -19.86 -8.10
C ARG A 291 9.83 -19.25 -8.64
N THR A 292 9.76 -18.12 -9.32
CA THR A 292 10.89 -17.39 -9.91
C THR A 292 11.42 -16.31 -8.97
#